data_AF-A0A554X8D7-F1
#
_entry.id   AF-A0A554X8D7-F1
#
_cell.length_a   1.000
_cell.length_b   1.000
_cell.length_c   1.000
_cell.angle_alpha   90.00
_cell.angle_beta   90.00
_cell.angle_gamma   90.00
#
_symmetry.space_group_name_H-M   'P 1'
#
loop_
_entity.id
_entity.type
_entity.pdbx_description
1 polymer ?
#
loop_
_entity_poly.entity_id
_entity_poly.type
_entity_poly.pdbx_seq_one_letter_code
_entity_poly.pdbx_strand_id
1 'polypeptide(L)'
;MAGRTKPKRRRVTPRVIRSYTLWHELMASPTEPLPLEWRTHHLTRMWQGLAALETAPNPSKDDWRVCSDAVNMLETLVTRGPWMACDGSLVEIADNGLLDDAITALAMAGRRHRAGGSIRLDGAGIRAVRAVLEDYAMVLETLPARSMVRCHRLTEQRIADILAGRKLPHDVEVIDL
;
A
#
# COMPACT_ATOMS: atom_id res chain seq x y z
N MET A 1 31.37 26.07 -36.43
CA MET A 1 30.68 25.95 -35.13
C MET A 1 29.80 24.71 -35.15
N ALA A 2 30.16 23.63 -34.47
CA ALA A 2 29.33 22.43 -34.36
C ALA A 2 28.91 22.26 -32.90
N GLY A 3 27.61 22.43 -32.63
CA GLY A 3 27.02 22.32 -31.29
C GLY A 3 27.08 20.89 -30.79
N ARG A 4 27.84 20.65 -29.71
CA ARG A 4 27.81 19.40 -28.96
C ARG A 4 26.42 19.21 -28.35
N THR A 5 25.66 18.26 -28.87
CA THR A 5 24.42 17.76 -28.26
C THR A 5 24.75 17.10 -26.92
N LYS A 6 24.16 17.61 -25.83
CA LYS A 6 24.31 17.02 -24.50
C LYS A 6 23.75 15.58 -24.49
N PRO A 7 24.45 14.60 -23.91
CA PRO A 7 23.95 13.23 -23.84
C PRO A 7 22.66 13.18 -23.03
N LYS A 8 21.61 12.53 -23.59
CA LYS A 8 20.37 12.23 -22.87
C LYS A 8 20.72 11.40 -21.64
N ARG A 9 20.45 11.93 -20.43
CA ARG A 9 20.54 11.17 -19.18
C ARG A 9 19.70 9.91 -19.33
N ARG A 10 20.34 8.75 -19.27
CA ARG A 10 19.67 7.44 -19.26
C ARG A 10 18.79 7.42 -18.01
N ARG A 11 17.46 7.37 -18.18
CA ARG A 11 16.51 7.16 -17.08
C ARG A 11 16.89 5.83 -16.44
N VAL A 12 17.47 5.88 -15.26
CA VAL A 12 17.69 4.68 -14.44
C VAL A 12 16.30 4.28 -13.97
N THR A 13 15.78 3.18 -14.49
CA THR A 13 14.54 2.60 -13.97
C THR A 13 14.83 2.12 -12.56
N PRO A 14 14.15 2.64 -11.52
CA PRO A 14 14.38 2.19 -10.16
C PRO A 14 14.16 0.68 -10.09
N ARG A 15 15.10 -0.04 -9.46
CA ARG A 15 14.97 -1.48 -9.27
C ARG A 15 13.89 -1.71 -8.23
N VAL A 16 12.75 -2.23 -8.66
CA VAL A 16 11.66 -2.60 -7.76
C VAL A 16 12.08 -3.85 -7.00
N ILE A 17 12.30 -3.70 -5.70
CA ILE A 17 12.56 -4.83 -4.82
C ILE A 17 11.24 -5.58 -4.63
N ARG A 18 11.24 -6.88 -4.92
CA ARG A 18 10.12 -7.77 -4.65
C ARG A 18 10.47 -8.64 -3.46
N SER A 19 9.76 -8.46 -2.36
CA SER A 19 9.95 -9.24 -1.14
C SER A 19 9.24 -10.59 -1.30
N TYR A 20 8.06 -10.60 -1.91
CA TYR A 20 7.25 -11.79 -2.06
C TYR A 20 7.36 -12.39 -3.46
N THR A 21 7.47 -13.71 -3.51
CA THR A 21 7.59 -14.50 -4.74
C THR A 21 6.58 -15.63 -4.72
N LEU A 22 6.43 -16.34 -5.84
CA LEU A 22 5.56 -17.52 -5.88
C LEU A 22 6.00 -18.59 -4.87
N TRP A 23 7.30 -18.69 -4.56
CA TRP A 23 7.79 -19.62 -3.54
C TRP A 23 7.30 -19.26 -2.14
N HIS A 24 7.31 -17.98 -1.78
CA HIS A 24 6.74 -17.52 -0.51
C HIS A 24 5.25 -17.85 -0.40
N GLU A 25 4.50 -17.66 -1.50
CA GLU A 25 3.06 -17.98 -1.54
C GLU A 25 2.79 -19.48 -1.38
N LEU A 26 3.53 -20.33 -2.10
CA LEU A 26 3.39 -21.79 -2.01
C LEU A 26 3.71 -22.33 -0.61
N MET A 27 4.73 -21.75 0.04
CA MET A 27 5.18 -22.16 1.38
C MET A 27 4.31 -21.59 2.50
N ALA A 28 3.45 -20.61 2.21
CA ALA A 28 2.56 -20.03 3.21
C ALA A 28 1.37 -20.95 3.52
N SER A 29 0.91 -20.90 4.78
CA SER A 29 -0.22 -21.70 5.26
C SER A 29 -1.50 -21.35 4.50
N PRO A 30 -2.23 -22.35 3.95
CA PRO A 30 -3.53 -22.13 3.33
C PRO A 30 -4.69 -22.05 4.31
N THR A 31 -4.49 -22.45 5.57
CA THR A 31 -5.56 -22.70 6.53
C THR A 31 -5.40 -21.90 7.83
N GLU A 32 -4.25 -21.26 8.01
CA GLU A 32 -3.97 -20.43 9.18
C GLU A 32 -3.59 -19.02 8.72
N PRO A 33 -4.00 -17.97 9.45
CA PRO A 33 -3.53 -16.60 9.22
C PRO A 33 -2.02 -16.47 9.36
N LEU A 34 -1.50 -15.29 9.01
CA LEU A 34 -0.09 -14.95 9.32
C LEU A 34 0.18 -15.07 10.83
N PRO A 35 1.43 -15.42 11.24
CA PRO A 35 1.80 -15.48 12.64
C PRO A 35 1.43 -14.20 13.39
N LEU A 36 0.89 -14.34 14.60
CA LEU A 36 0.39 -13.21 15.40
C LEU A 36 1.46 -12.12 15.58
N GLU A 37 2.70 -12.51 15.87
CA GLU A 37 3.82 -11.58 16.01
C GLU A 37 4.04 -10.71 14.76
N TRP A 38 3.91 -11.27 13.56
CA TRP A 38 4.10 -10.54 12.31
C TRP A 38 2.95 -9.58 12.06
N ARG A 39 1.72 -10.03 12.31
CA ARG A 39 0.51 -9.18 12.21
C ARG A 39 0.60 -8.01 13.18
N THR A 40 0.93 -8.27 14.44
CA THR A 40 1.10 -7.25 15.47
C THR A 40 2.19 -6.25 15.10
N HIS A 41 3.37 -6.72 14.67
CA HIS A 41 4.45 -5.84 14.26
C HIS A 41 4.03 -4.93 13.10
N HIS A 42 3.43 -5.52 12.07
CA HIS A 42 3.02 -4.81 10.87
C HIS A 42 1.94 -3.75 11.17
N LEU A 43 0.89 -4.13 11.90
CA LEU A 43 -0.18 -3.22 12.32
C LEU A 43 0.34 -2.12 13.23
N THR A 44 1.23 -2.44 14.18
CA THR A 44 1.85 -1.44 15.06
C THR A 44 2.55 -0.35 14.25
N ARG A 45 3.31 -0.72 13.20
CA ARG A 45 3.98 0.27 12.33
C ARG A 45 2.97 1.16 11.60
N MET A 46 1.89 0.59 11.07
CA MET A 46 0.83 1.33 10.37
C MET A 46 0.11 2.31 11.30
N TRP A 47 -0.29 1.85 12.49
CA TRP A 47 -0.95 2.68 13.49
C TRP A 47 -0.06 3.82 14.01
N GLN A 48 1.22 3.55 14.21
CA GLN A 48 2.20 4.59 14.55
C GLN A 48 2.33 5.63 13.44
N GLY A 49 2.38 5.18 12.18
CA GLY A 49 2.40 6.07 11.02
C GLY A 49 1.19 6.98 10.98
N LEU A 50 -0.02 6.41 11.14
CA LEU A 50 -1.26 7.20 11.16
C LEU A 50 -1.24 8.21 12.31
N ALA A 51 -0.89 7.80 13.53
CA ALA A 51 -0.80 8.71 14.68
C ALA A 51 0.17 9.87 14.44
N ALA A 52 1.29 9.62 13.74
CA ALA A 52 2.24 10.65 13.36
C ALA A 52 1.65 11.63 12.34
N LEU A 53 0.98 11.13 11.29
CA LEU A 53 0.30 11.97 10.28
C LEU A 53 -0.80 12.84 10.91
N GLU A 54 -1.45 12.35 11.97
CA GLU A 54 -2.46 13.08 12.73
C GLU A 54 -1.86 14.23 13.56
N THR A 55 -0.82 13.96 14.35
CA THR A 55 -0.45 14.85 15.47
C THR A 55 1.03 15.12 15.66
N ALA A 56 1.94 14.27 15.16
CA ALA A 56 3.37 14.45 15.42
C ALA A 56 3.86 15.78 14.85
N PRO A 57 4.77 16.53 15.50
CA PRO A 57 5.17 17.86 15.03
C PRO A 57 5.72 17.87 13.61
N ASN A 58 6.51 16.85 13.25
CA ASN A 58 7.11 16.66 11.94
C ASN A 58 6.86 15.22 11.46
N PRO A 59 5.70 14.91 10.85
CA PRO A 59 5.46 13.59 10.28
C PRO A 59 6.46 13.31 9.15
N SER A 60 6.92 12.08 9.07
CA SER A 60 7.91 11.64 8.10
C SER A 60 7.27 11.02 6.86
N LYS A 61 8.08 10.83 5.83
CA LYS A 61 7.69 10.11 4.62
C LYS A 61 7.43 8.63 4.90
N ASP A 62 8.13 8.03 5.87
CA ASP A 62 7.91 6.64 6.23
C ASP A 62 6.55 6.45 6.90
N ASP A 63 6.12 7.41 7.73
CA ASP A 63 4.78 7.41 8.36
C ASP A 63 3.67 7.42 7.30
N TRP A 64 3.85 8.21 6.24
CA TRP A 64 2.97 8.21 5.09
C TRP A 64 3.05 6.90 4.29
N ARG A 65 4.25 6.38 4.07
CA ARG A 65 4.49 5.18 3.26
C ARG A 65 3.81 3.96 3.87
N VAL A 66 3.92 3.76 5.19
CA VAL A 66 3.27 2.61 5.85
C VAL A 66 1.73 2.68 5.79
N CYS A 67 1.14 3.88 5.83
CA CYS A 67 -0.31 4.04 5.63
C CYS A 67 -0.71 3.80 4.16
N SER A 68 0.10 4.28 3.22
CA SER A 68 -0.07 4.01 1.79
C SER A 68 0.01 2.52 1.46
N ASP A 69 0.94 1.79 2.09
CA ASP A 69 1.04 0.34 1.95
C ASP A 69 -0.26 -0.35 2.39
N ALA A 70 -0.88 0.04 3.52
CA ALA A 70 -2.16 -0.53 3.96
C ALA A 70 -3.27 -0.33 2.91
N VAL A 71 -3.38 0.88 2.36
CA VAL A 71 -4.36 1.23 1.32
C VAL A 71 -4.11 0.43 0.04
N ASN A 72 -2.87 0.32 -0.40
CA ASN A 72 -2.52 -0.47 -1.59
C ASN A 72 -2.82 -1.97 -1.42
N MET A 73 -2.63 -2.51 -0.20
CA MET A 73 -3.00 -3.89 0.11
C MET A 73 -4.52 -4.07 0.06
N LEU A 74 -5.29 -3.16 0.68
CA LEU A 74 -6.75 -3.26 0.67
C LEU A 74 -7.34 -3.07 -0.74
N GLU A 75 -6.79 -2.16 -1.54
CA GLU A 75 -7.15 -2.01 -2.96
C GLU A 75 -6.88 -3.31 -3.74
N THR A 76 -5.75 -3.95 -3.49
CA THR A 76 -5.44 -5.24 -4.13
C THR A 76 -6.44 -6.32 -3.69
N LEU A 77 -6.79 -6.37 -2.40
CA LEU A 77 -7.80 -7.29 -1.87
C LEU A 77 -9.17 -7.06 -2.53
N VAL A 78 -9.60 -5.82 -2.70
CA VAL A 78 -10.88 -5.50 -3.34
C VAL A 78 -10.88 -5.84 -4.84
N THR A 79 -9.77 -5.55 -5.54
CA THR A 79 -9.75 -5.61 -7.02
C THR A 79 -9.28 -6.94 -7.60
N ARG A 80 -8.62 -7.80 -6.82
CA ARG A 80 -8.01 -9.06 -7.29
C ARG A 80 -8.63 -10.31 -6.69
N GLY A 81 -9.75 -10.15 -5.98
CA GLY A 81 -10.56 -11.26 -5.50
C GLY A 81 -11.14 -12.14 -6.63
N PRO A 82 -11.83 -13.23 -6.26
CA PRO A 82 -12.06 -13.69 -4.90
C PRO A 82 -10.80 -14.29 -4.25
N TRP A 83 -10.78 -14.35 -2.91
CA TRP A 83 -9.69 -14.89 -2.09
C TRP A 83 -10.09 -16.20 -1.43
N MET A 84 -9.10 -17.06 -1.16
CA MET A 84 -9.33 -18.27 -0.39
C MET A 84 -9.34 -17.94 1.11
N ALA A 85 -10.36 -18.37 1.83
CA ALA A 85 -10.45 -18.28 3.29
C ALA A 85 -9.79 -19.50 3.96
N CYS A 86 -9.63 -19.44 5.30
CA CYS A 86 -8.98 -20.50 6.07
C CYS A 86 -9.71 -21.85 6.01
N ASP A 87 -11.02 -21.85 5.76
CA ASP A 87 -11.85 -23.05 5.59
C ASP A 87 -11.89 -23.58 4.14
N GLY A 88 -11.18 -22.92 3.22
CA GLY A 88 -11.17 -23.27 1.80
C GLY A 88 -12.35 -22.72 0.99
N SER A 89 -13.19 -21.87 1.57
CA SER A 89 -14.21 -21.13 0.82
C SER A 89 -13.62 -19.93 0.07
N LEU A 90 -14.33 -19.47 -0.96
CA LEU A 90 -13.98 -18.23 -1.65
C LEU A 90 -14.73 -17.06 -1.01
N VAL A 91 -13.99 -16.00 -0.71
CA VAL A 91 -14.52 -14.75 -0.14
C VAL A 91 -14.23 -13.58 -1.08
N GLU A 92 -15.25 -12.77 -1.32
CA GLU A 92 -15.13 -11.48 -1.99
C GLU A 92 -14.95 -10.40 -0.94
N ILE A 93 -14.06 -9.45 -1.21
CA ILE A 93 -13.85 -8.27 -0.37
C ILE A 93 -14.35 -7.08 -1.16
N ALA A 94 -15.41 -6.43 -0.67
CA ALA A 94 -16.03 -5.30 -1.32
C ALA A 94 -15.74 -4.01 -0.57
N ASP A 95 -15.46 -2.95 -1.31
CA ASP A 95 -15.39 -1.58 -0.78
C ASP A 95 -16.78 -0.93 -0.79
N ASN A 96 -17.05 -0.09 0.20
CA ASN A 96 -18.26 0.73 0.30
C ASN A 96 -18.01 2.22 -0.06
N GLY A 97 -16.82 2.54 -0.60
CA GLY A 97 -16.40 3.86 -1.04
C GLY A 97 -15.35 4.52 -0.13
N LEU A 98 -15.02 3.92 1.03
CA LEU A 98 -14.03 4.47 1.95
C LEU A 98 -12.59 4.33 1.45
N LEU A 99 -12.33 3.37 0.57
CA LEU A 99 -11.01 3.17 -0.01
C LEU A 99 -10.58 4.35 -0.89
N ASP A 100 -11.47 4.82 -1.76
CA ASP A 100 -11.22 5.97 -2.65
C ASP A 100 -10.95 7.26 -1.87
N ASP A 101 -11.66 7.45 -0.75
CA ASP A 101 -11.45 8.57 0.16
C ASP A 101 -10.05 8.51 0.80
N ALA A 102 -9.61 7.32 1.23
CA ALA A 102 -8.29 7.12 1.82
C ALA A 102 -7.17 7.32 0.79
N ILE A 103 -7.33 6.81 -0.43
CA ILE A 103 -6.43 7.04 -1.57
C ILE A 103 -6.29 8.55 -1.82
N THR A 104 -7.42 9.25 -1.91
CA THR A 104 -7.46 10.69 -2.16
C THR A 104 -6.76 11.49 -1.05
N ALA A 105 -7.01 11.12 0.21
CA ALA A 105 -6.40 11.78 1.36
C ALA A 105 -4.87 11.65 1.38
N LEU A 106 -4.35 10.43 1.18
CA LEU A 106 -2.91 10.19 1.12
C LEU A 106 -2.26 10.86 -0.08
N ALA A 107 -2.96 10.87 -1.23
CA ALA A 107 -2.53 11.58 -2.43
C ALA A 107 -2.38 13.08 -2.17
N MET A 108 -3.37 13.70 -1.52
CA MET A 108 -3.35 15.12 -1.15
C MET A 108 -2.22 15.44 -0.17
N ALA A 109 -2.03 14.61 0.86
CA ALA A 109 -0.94 14.75 1.82
C ALA A 109 0.43 14.71 1.13
N GLY A 110 0.64 13.74 0.23
CA GLY A 110 1.86 13.62 -0.55
C GLY A 110 2.10 14.79 -1.51
N ARG A 111 1.06 15.24 -2.23
CA ARG A 111 1.15 16.44 -3.09
C ARG A 111 1.53 17.69 -2.29
N ARG A 112 0.93 17.88 -1.11
CA ARG A 112 1.25 19.00 -0.21
C ARG A 112 2.71 18.93 0.24
N HIS A 113 3.19 17.75 0.58
CA HIS A 113 4.58 17.57 1.00
C HIS A 113 5.58 17.92 -0.12
N ARG A 114 5.32 17.47 -1.35
CA ARG A 114 6.15 17.82 -2.52
C ARG A 114 6.18 19.32 -2.81
N ALA A 115 5.13 20.05 -2.46
CA ALA A 115 5.09 21.51 -2.54
C ALA A 115 5.81 22.22 -1.37
N GLY A 116 6.51 21.47 -0.50
CA GLY A 116 7.24 21.98 0.66
C GLY A 116 6.42 22.06 1.96
N GLY A 117 5.18 21.56 1.96
CA GLY A 117 4.33 21.54 3.14
C GLY A 117 4.53 20.32 4.06
N SER A 118 3.79 20.29 5.16
CA SER A 118 3.75 19.13 6.07
C SER A 118 2.91 18.00 5.47
N ILE A 119 3.38 16.75 5.63
CA ILE A 119 2.69 15.54 5.16
C ILE A 119 1.63 15.08 6.16
N ARG A 120 0.54 15.86 6.28
CA ARG A 120 -0.57 15.57 7.19
C ARG A 120 -1.85 15.18 6.47
N LEU A 121 -2.69 14.41 7.14
CA LEU A 121 -4.06 14.19 6.75
C LEU A 121 -4.96 15.32 7.30
N ASP A 122 -6.08 15.58 6.63
CA ASP A 122 -7.15 16.41 7.18
C ASP A 122 -8.14 15.55 7.97
N GLY A 123 -9.13 16.17 8.62
CA GLY A 123 -10.06 15.45 9.48
C GLY A 123 -10.88 14.36 8.77
N ALA A 124 -11.19 14.53 7.47
CA ALA A 124 -11.88 13.51 6.69
C ALA A 124 -10.93 12.36 6.32
N GLY A 125 -9.72 12.70 5.84
CA GLY A 125 -8.68 11.74 5.51
C GLY A 125 -8.23 10.89 6.68
N ILE A 126 -8.19 11.44 7.89
CA ILE A 126 -7.90 10.68 9.12
C ILE A 126 -8.93 9.57 9.32
N ARG A 127 -10.24 9.88 9.18
CA ARG A 127 -11.30 8.89 9.34
C ARG A 127 -11.23 7.80 8.28
N ALA A 128 -11.00 8.18 7.02
CA ALA A 128 -10.92 7.24 5.91
C ALA A 128 -9.71 6.29 6.06
N VAL A 129 -8.52 6.82 6.33
CA VAL A 129 -7.31 6.00 6.53
C VAL A 129 -7.44 5.11 7.76
N ARG A 130 -8.04 5.61 8.85
CA ARG A 130 -8.31 4.80 10.05
C ARG A 130 -9.22 3.61 9.75
N ALA A 131 -10.32 3.82 9.03
CA ALA A 131 -11.23 2.75 8.63
C ALA A 131 -10.50 1.69 7.77
N VAL A 132 -9.68 2.12 6.81
CA VAL A 132 -8.86 1.20 5.99
C VAL A 132 -7.89 0.38 6.85
N LEU A 133 -7.28 0.96 7.88
CA LEU A 133 -6.40 0.23 8.79
C LEU A 133 -7.16 -0.79 9.66
N GLU A 134 -8.38 -0.46 10.09
CA GLU A 134 -9.27 -1.37 10.83
C GLU A 134 -9.69 -2.55 9.94
N ASP A 135 -10.12 -2.28 8.70
CA ASP A 135 -10.49 -3.31 7.73
C ASP A 135 -9.29 -4.20 7.37
N TYR A 136 -8.11 -3.60 7.17
CA TYR A 136 -6.89 -4.35 6.90
C TYR A 136 -6.47 -5.24 8.08
N ALA A 137 -6.65 -4.78 9.32
CA ALA A 137 -6.41 -5.59 10.51
C ALA A 137 -7.36 -6.80 10.56
N MET A 138 -8.64 -6.60 10.24
CA MET A 138 -9.63 -7.67 10.15
C MET A 138 -9.26 -8.69 9.06
N VAL A 139 -8.80 -8.23 7.90
CA VAL A 139 -8.36 -9.12 6.82
C VAL A 139 -7.13 -9.94 7.23
N LEU A 140 -6.16 -9.34 7.92
CA LEU A 140 -5.00 -10.06 8.45
C LEU A 140 -5.37 -11.14 9.47
N GLU A 141 -6.46 -10.96 10.22
CA GLU A 141 -6.97 -11.92 11.18
C GLU A 141 -7.76 -13.07 10.55
N THR A 142 -8.41 -12.82 9.41
CA THR A 142 -9.40 -13.72 8.83
C THR A 142 -8.85 -14.53 7.66
N LEU A 143 -8.03 -13.93 6.80
CA LEU A 143 -7.48 -14.60 5.64
C LEU A 143 -6.27 -15.47 6.00
N PRO A 144 -6.09 -16.61 5.31
CA PRO A 144 -4.94 -17.45 5.50
C PRO A 144 -3.67 -16.76 5.01
N ALA A 145 -2.53 -17.14 5.59
CA ALA A 145 -1.22 -16.60 5.27
C ALA A 145 -0.92 -16.62 3.77
N ARG A 146 -1.34 -17.68 3.07
CA ARG A 146 -1.20 -17.81 1.60
C ARG A 146 -1.92 -16.71 0.84
N SER A 147 -3.17 -16.40 1.21
CA SER A 147 -3.93 -15.33 0.57
C SER A 147 -3.29 -13.97 0.84
N MET A 148 -2.80 -13.73 2.06
CA MET A 148 -2.09 -12.49 2.38
C MET A 148 -0.76 -12.36 1.64
N VAL A 149 0.05 -13.42 1.55
CA VAL A 149 1.30 -13.41 0.79
C VAL A 149 1.05 -13.19 -0.70
N ARG A 150 -0.01 -13.81 -1.25
CA ARG A 150 -0.45 -13.55 -2.63
C ARG A 150 -0.83 -12.08 -2.83
N CYS A 151 -1.62 -11.51 -1.91
CA CYS A 151 -1.97 -10.09 -1.92
C CYS A 151 -0.72 -9.23 -1.97
N HIS A 152 0.19 -9.38 -1.01
CA HIS A 152 1.46 -8.65 -0.98
C HIS A 152 2.25 -8.73 -2.29
N ARG A 153 2.38 -9.94 -2.86
CA ARG A 153 3.06 -10.15 -4.14
C ARG A 153 2.39 -9.41 -5.30
N LEU A 154 1.05 -9.43 -5.35
CA LEU A 154 0.29 -8.74 -6.40
C LEU A 154 0.37 -7.22 -6.25
N THR A 155 0.39 -6.71 -5.01
CA THR A 155 0.59 -5.29 -4.73
C THR A 155 1.99 -4.83 -5.15
N GLU A 156 3.05 -5.58 -4.79
CA GLU A 156 4.42 -5.26 -5.22
C GLU A 156 4.56 -5.29 -6.75
N GLN A 157 3.92 -6.27 -7.41
CA GLN A 157 3.84 -6.33 -8.86
C GLN A 157 3.14 -5.09 -9.43
N ARG A 158 2.04 -4.65 -8.81
CA ARG A 158 1.28 -3.48 -9.24
C ARG A 158 2.09 -2.19 -9.11
N ILE A 159 2.74 -1.99 -7.96
CA ILE A 159 3.66 -0.87 -7.73
C ILE A 159 4.80 -0.89 -8.76
N ALA A 160 5.33 -2.07 -9.08
CA ALA A 160 6.36 -2.20 -10.12
C ALA A 160 5.86 -1.77 -11.50
N ASP A 161 4.61 -2.10 -11.84
CA ASP A 161 3.98 -1.72 -13.10
C ASP A 161 3.79 -0.20 -13.19
N ILE A 162 3.31 0.43 -12.11
CA ILE A 162 3.16 1.88 -12.00
C ILE A 162 4.50 2.59 -12.18
N LEU A 163 5.55 2.12 -11.49
CA LEU A 163 6.93 2.62 -11.61
C LEU A 163 7.51 2.46 -13.02
N ALA A 164 7.08 1.42 -13.74
CA ALA A 164 7.46 1.20 -15.14
C ALA A 164 6.57 1.98 -16.14
N GLY A 165 5.62 2.79 -15.68
CA GLY A 165 4.73 3.62 -16.49
C GLY A 165 3.46 2.92 -16.99
N ARG A 166 3.16 1.70 -16.54
CA ARG A 166 1.92 0.95 -16.88
C ARG A 166 0.79 1.33 -15.92
N LYS A 167 0.27 2.55 -16.07
CA LYS A 167 -0.75 3.11 -15.19
C LYS A 167 -2.17 2.72 -15.60
N LEU A 168 -3.07 2.65 -14.61
CA LEU A 168 -4.52 2.60 -14.74
C LEU A 168 -5.11 3.98 -14.33
N PRO A 169 -6.37 4.27 -14.68
CA PRO A 169 -6.97 5.59 -14.45
C PRO A 169 -7.02 6.05 -12.98
N HIS A 170 -7.08 5.11 -12.02
CA HIS A 170 -7.12 5.40 -10.58
C HIS A 170 -5.73 5.52 -9.93
N ASP A 171 -4.64 5.25 -10.65
CA ASP A 171 -3.31 5.29 -10.05
C ASP A 171 -2.89 6.71 -9.68
N VAL A 172 -2.57 6.92 -8.41
CA VAL A 172 -2.03 8.18 -7.93
C VAL A 172 -0.50 8.19 -8.02
N GLU A 173 0.06 9.17 -8.73
CA GLU A 173 1.51 9.35 -8.86
C GLU A 173 2.12 10.15 -7.70
N VAL A 174 2.20 9.55 -6.51
CA VAL A 174 3.05 10.03 -5.40
C VAL A 174 4.18 9.05 -5.17
N ILE A 175 5.06 8.90 -6.16
CA ILE A 175 6.00 7.76 -6.26
C ILE A 175 7.41 8.08 -5.73
N ASP A 176 7.68 9.31 -5.35
CA ASP A 176 8.97 9.77 -4.82
C ASP A 176 8.67 10.92 -3.85
N LEU A 177 8.40 10.59 -2.59
CA LEU A 177 8.37 11.61 -1.53
C LEU A 177 9.78 11.85 -1.04
#